data_AF-A0A4R1B1I4-F1
#
_entry.id   AF-A0A4R1B1I4-F1
#
_cell.length_a   1.000
_cell.length_b   1.000
_cell.length_c   1.000
_cell.angle_alpha   90.00
_cell.angle_beta   90.00
_cell.angle_gamma   90.00
#
_symmetry.space_group_name_H-M   'P 1'
#
loop_
_entity.id
_entity.type
_entity.pdbx_description
1 polymer ?
#
loop_
_entity_poly.entity_id
_entity_poly.type
_entity_poly.pdbx_seq_one_letter_code
_entity_poly.pdbx_strand_id
1 'polypeptide(L)'
;MAFHKQSILREPRKKRIIVCEDLNFFWDEPELKDVIKMWELGADVRIIGRHFDRDPDEILFALIHLARKGRIGKRKGGLLLGL
;
A
#
# COMPACT_ATOMS: atom_id res chain seq x y z
N MET A 1 17.35 0.96 42.44
CA MET A 1 17.34 -0.29 41.64
C MET A 1 17.04 0.07 40.20
N ALA A 2 18.05 0.05 39.32
CA ALA A 2 17.90 0.42 37.91
C ALA A 2 17.62 -0.85 37.07
N PHE A 3 16.49 -0.88 36.38
CA PHE A 3 16.21 -1.89 35.35
C PHE A 3 17.03 -1.55 34.11
N HIS A 4 18.20 -2.17 33.97
CA HIS A 4 18.97 -2.12 32.73
C HIS A 4 18.27 -3.03 31.71
N LYS A 5 17.47 -2.44 30.83
CA LYS A 5 16.84 -3.14 29.70
C LYS A 5 17.96 -3.64 28.80
N GLN A 6 18.33 -4.90 28.95
CA GLN A 6 19.29 -5.56 28.06
C GLN A 6 18.76 -5.42 26.63
N SER A 7 19.37 -4.52 25.85
CA SER A 7 19.19 -4.51 24.42
C SER A 7 19.75 -5.84 23.94
N ILE A 8 18.88 -6.70 23.43
CA ILE A 8 19.29 -7.93 22.77
C ILE A 8 20.23 -7.48 21.64
N LEU A 9 21.53 -7.72 21.80
CA LEU A 9 22.55 -7.46 20.77
C LEU A 9 22.21 -8.37 19.60
N ARG A 10 21.36 -7.90 18.68
CA ARG A 10 21.11 -8.59 17.43
C ARG A 10 22.34 -8.41 16.57
N GLU A 11 22.87 -9.52 16.06
CA GLU A 11 23.90 -9.50 15.03
C GLU A 11 23.54 -8.49 13.93
N PRO A 12 24.51 -7.69 13.44
CA PRO A 12 24.24 -6.72 12.40
C PRO A 12 23.67 -7.42 11.15
N ARG A 13 22.61 -6.84 10.58
CA ARG A 13 21.97 -7.36 9.35
C ARG A 13 22.99 -7.46 8.22
N LYS A 14 23.12 -8.65 7.61
CA LYS A 14 23.98 -8.90 6.44
C LYS A 14 23.12 -9.04 5.17
N LYS A 15 23.64 -8.60 4.01
CA LYS A 15 22.99 -8.71 2.68
C LYS A 15 21.56 -8.15 2.64
N ARG A 16 21.39 -6.87 2.97
CA ARG A 16 20.08 -6.21 2.99
C ARG A 16 19.54 -6.06 1.56
N ILE A 17 18.27 -6.40 1.37
CA ILE A 17 17.49 -6.13 0.15
C ILE A 17 16.36 -5.20 0.56
N ILE A 18 16.18 -4.10 -0.18
CA ILE A 18 15.01 -3.24 -0.07
C ILE A 18 13.98 -3.83 -1.05
N VAL A 19 12.90 -4.37 -0.50
CA VAL A 19 11.80 -4.92 -1.32
C VAL A 19 11.02 -3.77 -1.91
N CYS A 20 10.67 -3.85 -3.20
CA CYS A 20 9.92 -2.83 -3.93
C CYS A 20 10.63 -1.46 -3.97
N GLU A 21 11.97 -1.44 -4.03
CA GLU A 21 12.76 -0.20 -4.14
C GLU A 21 12.45 0.59 -5.43
N ASP A 22 11.98 -0.12 -6.45
CA ASP A 22 11.61 0.39 -7.76
C ASP A 22 10.22 1.06 -7.80
N LEU A 23 9.37 0.85 -6.78
CA LEU A 23 8.02 1.43 -6.75
C LEU A 23 8.03 2.92 -6.34
N ASN A 24 7.14 3.70 -6.97
CA ASN A 24 6.93 5.10 -6.66
C ASN A 24 5.76 5.31 -5.69
N PHE A 25 6.06 5.76 -4.48
CA PHE A 25 5.06 6.03 -3.43
C PHE A 25 4.64 7.50 -3.32
N PHE A 26 5.03 8.37 -4.24
CA PHE A 26 4.55 9.75 -4.28
C PHE A 26 3.17 9.81 -4.92
N TRP A 27 2.23 10.43 -4.20
CA TRP A 27 0.83 10.56 -4.60
C TRP A 27 0.34 11.97 -4.32
N ASP A 28 -0.33 12.56 -5.29
CA ASP A 28 -1.06 13.79 -5.08
C ASP A 28 -2.42 13.49 -4.43
N GLU A 29 -2.90 14.39 -3.56
CA GLU A 29 -4.19 14.16 -2.90
C GLU A 29 -5.38 14.01 -3.88
N PRO A 30 -5.46 14.74 -5.01
CA PRO A 30 -6.45 14.49 -6.04
C PRO A 30 -6.38 13.09 -6.64
N GLU A 31 -5.19 12.56 -6.94
CA GLU A 31 -5.02 11.20 -7.46
C GLU A 31 -5.59 10.17 -6.46
N LEU A 32 -5.29 10.34 -5.18
CA LEU A 32 -5.84 9.46 -4.14
C LEU A 32 -7.37 9.53 -4.04
N LYS A 33 -7.98 10.70 -4.27
CA LYS A 33 -9.45 10.80 -4.33
C LYS A 33 -10.02 10.02 -5.50
N ASP A 34 -9.33 10.01 -6.64
CA ASP A 34 -9.77 9.25 -7.81
C ASP A 34 -9.54 7.74 -7.64
N VAL A 35 -8.45 7.33 -6.98
CA VAL A 35 -8.25 5.93 -6.54
C VAL A 35 -9.40 5.45 -5.64
N ILE A 36 -9.85 6.27 -4.69
CA ILE A 36 -11.02 5.95 -3.84
C ILE A 36 -12.26 5.73 -4.70
N LYS A 37 -12.58 6.65 -5.62
CA LYS A 37 -13.77 6.52 -6.49
C LYS A 37 -13.72 5.24 -7.30
N MET A 38 -12.57 4.93 -7.93
CA MET A 38 -12.43 3.71 -8.71
C MET A 38 -12.54 2.45 -7.84
N TRP A 39 -11.99 2.47 -6.63
CA TRP A 39 -12.15 1.38 -5.67
C TRP A 39 -13.62 1.15 -5.31
N GLU A 40 -14.38 2.20 -5.00
CA GLU A 40 -15.80 2.13 -4.66
C GLU A 40 -16.66 1.61 -5.82
N LEU A 41 -16.28 1.94 -7.06
CA LEU A 41 -16.88 1.39 -8.29
C LEU A 41 -16.54 -0.09 -8.53
N GLY A 42 -15.70 -0.70 -7.69
CA GLY A 42 -15.30 -2.09 -7.82
C GLY A 42 -14.19 -2.35 -8.83
N ALA A 43 -13.47 -1.31 -9.27
CA ALA A 43 -12.40 -1.43 -10.24
C ALA A 43 -11.25 -2.30 -9.68
N ASP A 44 -10.81 -3.25 -10.51
CA ASP A 44 -9.63 -4.08 -10.26
C ASP A 44 -8.36 -3.22 -10.18
N VAL A 45 -7.43 -3.56 -9.28
CA VAL A 45 -6.19 -2.77 -9.09
C VAL A 45 -5.35 -2.63 -10.36
N ARG A 46 -5.43 -3.59 -11.29
CA ARG A 46 -4.77 -3.51 -12.60
C ARG A 46 -5.45 -2.51 -13.53
N ILE A 47 -6.78 -2.35 -13.41
CA ILE A 47 -7.53 -1.33 -14.15
C ILE A 47 -7.15 0.05 -13.61
N ILE A 48 -7.08 0.19 -12.28
CA ILE A 48 -6.66 1.43 -11.64
C ILE A 48 -5.22 1.77 -12.03
N GLY A 49 -4.29 0.79 -11.98
CA GLY A 49 -2.90 0.98 -12.39
C GLY A 49 -2.78 1.48 -13.82
N ARG A 50 -3.50 0.87 -14.76
CA ARG A 50 -3.55 1.35 -16.17
C ARG A 50 -4.13 2.76 -16.31
N HIS A 51 -5.05 3.18 -15.45
CA HIS A 51 -5.61 4.53 -15.50
C HIS A 51 -4.59 5.60 -15.11
N PHE A 52 -3.75 5.32 -14.11
CA PHE A 52 -2.71 6.23 -13.63
C PHE A 52 -1.35 6.02 -14.29
N ASP A 53 -1.22 5.06 -15.21
CA ASP A 53 0.06 4.60 -15.78
C ASP A 53 1.08 4.21 -14.69
N ARG A 54 0.60 3.44 -13.70
CA ARG A 54 1.35 3.03 -12.51
C ARG A 54 1.31 1.52 -12.31
N ASP A 55 2.31 1.01 -11.61
CA ASP A 55 2.36 -0.41 -11.24
C ASP A 55 1.16 -0.78 -10.33
N PRO A 56 0.49 -1.93 -10.55
CA PRO A 56 -0.60 -2.38 -9.69
C PRO A 56 -0.23 -2.50 -8.20
N ASP A 57 1.04 -2.75 -7.87
CA ASP A 57 1.54 -2.81 -6.50
C ASP A 57 1.58 -1.43 -5.85
N GLU A 58 1.88 -0.36 -6.62
CA GLU A 58 1.75 1.02 -6.13
C GLU A 58 0.29 1.34 -5.75
N ILE A 59 -0.66 0.88 -6.57
CA ILE A 59 -2.09 1.01 -6.27
C ILE A 59 -2.43 0.24 -4.99
N LEU A 60 -1.92 -0.98 -4.83
CA LEU A 60 -2.13 -1.77 -3.62
C LEU A 60 -1.64 -1.03 -2.36
N PHE A 61 -0.43 -0.43 -2.41
CA PHE A 61 0.09 0.36 -1.30
C PHE A 61 -0.72 1.63 -1.04
N ALA A 62 -1.22 2.29 -2.08
CA ALA A 62 -2.13 3.44 -1.93
C ALA A 62 -3.45 3.02 -1.25
N LEU A 63 -4.04 1.88 -1.61
CA LEU A 63 -5.24 1.34 -0.98
C LEU A 63 -4.99 0.98 0.49
N ILE A 64 -3.86 0.35 0.81
CA ILE A 64 -3.46 0.09 2.21
C ILE A 64 -3.39 1.41 2.99
N HIS A 65 -2.74 2.43 2.43
CA HIS A 65 -2.64 3.74 3.05
C HIS A 65 -4.03 4.35 3.33
N LEU A 66 -4.91 4.33 2.33
CA LEU A 66 -6.28 4.86 2.44
C LEU A 66 -7.12 4.10 3.46
N ALA A 67 -7.01 2.76 3.50
CA ALA A 67 -7.71 1.92 4.46
C ALA A 67 -7.26 2.20 5.90
N ARG A 68 -5.95 2.38 6.12
CA ARG A 68 -5.40 2.77 7.43
C ARG A 68 -5.89 4.13 7.91
N LYS A 69 -6.22 5.03 6.98
CA LYS A 69 -6.83 6.33 7.27
C LYS A 69 -8.36 6.28 7.38
N GLY A 70 -8.99 5.12 7.23
CA GLY A 70 -10.44 4.97 7.25
C GLY A 70 -11.14 5.63 6.05
N ARG A 71 -10.40 5.93 4.97
CA ARG A 71 -10.95 6.55 3.76
C ARG A 71 -11.62 5.54 2.81
N ILE A 72 -11.30 4.26 2.93
CA ILE A 72 -11.93 3.17 2.18
C ILE A 72 -12.25 1.98 3.09
N GLY A 73 -13.25 1.18 2.69
CA GLY A 73 -13.65 -0.05 3.35
C GLY A 73 -13.48 -1.30 2.48
N LYS A 74 -13.83 -2.45 3.05
CA LYS A 74 -13.92 -3.72 2.30
C LYS A 74 -15.05 -3.61 1.25
N ARG A 75 -14.83 -4.18 0.07
CA ARG A 75 -15.84 -4.27 -1.00
C ARG A 75 -15.97 -5.70 -1.54
N LYS A 76 -17.08 -6.00 -2.21
CA LYS A 76 -17.24 -7.27 -2.95
C LYS A 76 -16.15 -7.35 -4.03
N GLY A 77 -15.45 -8.49 -4.08
CA GLY A 77 -14.31 -8.74 -4.98
C GLY A 77 -12.93 -8.36 -4.45
N GLY A 78 -12.83 -7.54 -3.40
CA GLY A 78 -11.53 -7.19 -2.84
C GLY A 78 -10.62 -6.52 -3.87
N LEU A 79 -9.38 -6.99 -4.03
CA LEU A 79 -8.41 -6.41 -4.98
C LEU A 79 -8.73 -6.71 -6.45
N LEU A 80 -9.48 -7.78 -6.70
CA LEU A 80 -9.80 -8.26 -8.04
C LEU A 80 -11.31 -8.10 -8.31
N LEU A 81 -11.73 -8.41 -9.54
CA LEU A 81 -13.15 -8.60 -9.81
C LEU A 81 -13.63 -9.81 -9.00
N GLY A 82 -14.59 -9.58 -8.11
CA GLY A 82 -15.25 -10.65 -7.37
C GLY A 82 -16.18 -11.41 -8.30
N LEU A 83 -15.75 -12.58 -8.76
CA LEU A 83 -16.66 -13.62 -9.21
C LEU A 83 -17.47 -14.14 -8.01
#